data_AF-A0A4R4CX43-F1
#
_entry.id   AF-A0A4R4CX43-F1
#
_cell.length_a   1.000
_cell.length_b   1.000
_cell.length_c   1.000
_cell.angle_alpha   90.00
_cell.angle_beta   90.00
_cell.angle_gamma   90.00
#
_symmetry.space_group_name_H-M   'P 1'
#
loop_
_entity.id
_entity.type
_entity.pdbx_description
1 polymer ?
#
loop_
_entity_poly.entity_id
_entity_poly.type
_entity_poly.pdbx_seq_one_letter_code
_entity_poly.pdbx_strand_id
1 'polypeptide(L)'
;MSPINNDFQETVDAMLIRHQSILDILSKGQEASSRVNRAITKAVTSCGCVSVDAHKSPIPENATLSDLKFLLNSHLEGDLCSNCREVVEIELGNQLFYISALANILGLSVNEILEKEERRLKTLTVFNFR
;
A
#
# COMPACT_ATOMS: atom_id res chain seq x y z
N MET A 1 1.90 -18.93 3.96
CA MET A 1 2.91 -18.69 5.00
C MET A 1 4.16 -18.11 4.32
N SER A 2 4.48 -16.83 4.53
CA SER A 2 5.69 -16.25 3.95
C SER A 2 6.72 -15.95 5.05
N PRO A 3 7.85 -16.68 5.14
CA PRO A 3 8.90 -16.43 6.13
C PRO A 3 9.45 -15.00 6.04
N ILE A 4 9.39 -14.40 4.85
CA ILE A 4 9.92 -13.06 4.53
C ILE A 4 9.36 -11.96 5.42
N ASN A 5 8.08 -12.02 5.81
CA ASN A 5 7.45 -10.97 6.62
C ASN A 5 7.94 -10.99 8.08
N ASN A 6 8.19 -12.18 8.63
CA ASN A 6 8.76 -12.29 9.98
C ASN A 6 10.19 -11.81 9.96
N ASP A 7 11.00 -12.27 9.00
CA ASP A 7 12.39 -11.85 8.84
C ASP A 7 12.51 -10.32 8.69
N PHE A 8 11.59 -9.71 7.93
CA PHE A 8 11.51 -8.26 7.79
C PHE A 8 11.13 -7.58 9.12
N GLN A 9 10.08 -8.05 9.80
CA GLN A 9 9.62 -7.47 11.06
C GLN A 9 10.69 -7.57 12.17
N GLU A 10 11.41 -8.68 12.25
CA GLU A 10 12.56 -8.89 13.16
C GLU A 10 13.72 -7.96 12.81
N THR A 11 14.02 -7.78 11.52
CA THR A 11 15.04 -6.83 11.05
C THR A 11 14.67 -5.39 11.44
N VAL A 12 13.40 -5.02 11.31
CA VAL A 12 12.89 -3.70 11.74
C VAL A 12 13.07 -3.52 13.25
N ASP A 13 12.75 -4.55 14.05
CA ASP A 13 12.89 -4.49 15.51
C ASP A 13 14.33 -4.21 15.94
N ALA A 14 15.29 -4.91 15.31
CA ALA A 14 16.71 -4.71 15.56
C ALA A 14 17.21 -3.29 15.22
N MET A 15 16.52 -2.57 14.33
CA MET A 15 16.89 -1.21 13.92
C MET A 15 16.26 -0.09 14.78
N LEU A 16 15.28 -0.39 15.65
CA LEU A 16 14.53 0.61 16.43
C LEU A 16 15.28 1.16 17.68
N ILE A 17 16.59 0.97 17.78
CA ILE A 17 17.45 1.35 18.92
C ILE A 17 17.29 2.83 19.34
N ARG A 18 16.81 3.72 18.44
CA ARG A 18 16.77 5.18 18.66
C ARG A 18 15.39 5.84 18.71
N HIS A 19 14.34 5.20 18.20
CA HIS A 19 12.99 5.79 18.07
C HIS A 19 11.92 4.87 18.68
N GLN A 20 12.04 4.64 19.98
CA GLN A 20 11.11 3.78 20.72
C GLN A 20 9.80 4.49 21.11
N SER A 21 9.71 5.82 20.95
CA SER A 21 8.46 6.50 21.22
C SER A 21 7.43 6.14 20.15
N ILE A 22 6.25 5.68 20.58
CA ILE A 22 5.12 5.50 19.67
C ILE A 22 4.78 6.79 18.91
N LEU A 23 5.00 7.96 19.52
CA LEU A 23 4.78 9.26 18.87
C LEU A 23 5.77 9.51 17.73
N ASP A 24 7.03 9.08 17.88
CA ASP A 24 8.04 9.18 16.84
C ASP A 24 7.70 8.25 15.67
N ILE A 25 7.32 7.00 15.97
CA ILE A 25 6.91 6.01 14.97
C ILE A 25 5.71 6.53 14.17
N LEU A 26 4.69 7.06 14.84
CA LEU A 26 3.51 7.62 14.19
C LEU A 26 3.86 8.83 13.31
N SER A 27 4.66 9.77 13.84
CA SER A 27 5.06 10.96 13.10
C SER A 27 5.90 10.62 11.86
N LYS A 28 6.82 9.66 11.99
CA LYS A 28 7.65 9.19 10.88
C LYS A 28 6.87 8.34 9.87
N GLY A 29 5.91 7.55 10.33
CA GLY A 29 4.97 6.84 9.45
C GLY A 29 4.19 7.81 8.57
N GLN A 30 3.75 8.94 9.11
CA GLN A 30 3.07 9.99 8.33
C GLN A 30 4.02 10.64 7.30
N GLU A 31 5.27 10.90 7.69
CA GLU A 31 6.29 11.42 6.77
C GLU A 31 6.54 10.43 5.61
N ALA A 32 6.67 9.14 5.91
CA ALA A 32 6.87 8.09 4.91
C ALA A 32 5.68 7.99 3.92
N SER A 33 4.45 8.01 4.45
CA SER A 33 3.23 8.06 3.62
C SER A 33 3.22 9.27 2.68
N SER A 34 3.62 10.45 3.16
CA SER A 34 3.73 11.65 2.34
C SER A 34 4.77 11.51 1.22
N ARG A 35 5.89 10.84 1.48
CA ARG A 35 6.94 10.60 0.47
C ARG A 35 6.47 9.67 -0.65
N VAL A 36 5.72 8.62 -0.32
CA VAL A 36 5.07 7.74 -1.33
C VAL A 36 4.16 8.57 -2.23
N ASN A 37 3.27 9.38 -1.65
CA ASN A 37 2.37 10.24 -2.42
C ASN A 37 3.15 11.20 -3.32
N ARG A 38 4.25 11.77 -2.82
CA ARG A 38 5.12 12.66 -3.61
C ARG A 38 5.83 11.94 -4.74
N ALA A 39 6.29 10.70 -4.55
CA ALA A 39 6.92 9.90 -5.60
C ALA A 39 5.96 9.67 -6.77
N ILE A 40 4.71 9.27 -6.48
CA ILE A 40 3.66 9.13 -7.49
C ILE A 40 3.32 10.46 -8.15
N THR A 41 3.15 11.53 -7.36
CA THR A 41 2.86 12.88 -7.90
C THR A 41 3.95 13.33 -8.87
N LYS A 42 5.22 13.05 -8.57
CA LYS A 42 6.34 13.38 -9.46
C LYS A 42 6.40 12.50 -10.70
N ALA A 43 6.05 11.22 -10.58
CA ALA A 43 5.95 10.33 -11.73
C ALA A 43 4.95 10.85 -12.77
N VAL A 44 3.84 11.44 -12.29
CA VAL A 44 2.81 12.08 -13.13
C VAL A 44 3.24 13.46 -13.63
N THR A 45 3.63 14.36 -12.74
CA THR A 45 3.75 15.80 -13.06
C THR A 45 5.13 16.22 -13.57
N SER A 46 6.19 15.57 -13.09
CA SER A 46 7.57 15.95 -13.41
C SER A 46 8.22 15.01 -14.41
N CYS A 47 8.01 13.70 -14.27
CA CYS A 47 8.54 12.71 -15.20
C CYS A 47 7.61 12.49 -16.40
N GLY A 48 6.29 12.43 -16.18
CA GLY A 48 5.30 12.13 -17.22
C GLY A 48 5.32 10.69 -17.74
N CYS A 49 5.93 9.75 -17.01
CA CYS A 49 5.94 8.33 -17.40
C CYS A 49 4.57 7.67 -17.23
N VAL A 50 3.73 8.24 -16.36
CA VAL A 50 2.33 7.89 -16.18
C VAL A 50 1.49 9.17 -16.25
N SER A 51 0.22 9.04 -16.59
CA SER A 51 -0.75 10.13 -16.56
C SER A 51 -2.02 9.73 -15.83
N VAL A 52 -2.75 10.72 -15.30
CA VAL A 52 -4.04 10.50 -14.63
C VAL A 52 -5.17 10.99 -15.52
N ASP A 53 -6.04 10.08 -15.94
CA ASP A 53 -7.32 10.37 -16.61
C ASP A 53 -8.47 9.98 -15.68
N ALA A 54 -8.92 10.94 -14.88
CA ALA A 54 -9.94 10.74 -13.86
C ALA A 54 -11.31 11.24 -14.34
N HIS A 55 -12.08 10.34 -14.94
CA HIS A 55 -13.46 10.56 -15.34
C HIS A 55 -14.37 9.47 -14.77
N LYS A 56 -15.65 9.79 -14.56
CA LYS A 56 -16.62 8.79 -14.13
C LYS A 56 -16.78 7.74 -15.25
N SER A 57 -16.38 6.51 -15.00
CA SER A 57 -16.58 5.41 -15.95
C SER A 57 -18.07 5.22 -16.22
N PRO A 58 -18.51 5.15 -17.50
CA PRO A 58 -19.90 4.89 -17.82
C PRO A 58 -20.26 3.47 -17.42
N ILE A 59 -21.24 3.31 -16.53
CA ILE A 59 -21.76 2.02 -16.12
C ILE A 59 -23.10 1.82 -16.84
N PRO A 60 -23.21 0.83 -17.74
CA PRO A 60 -24.47 0.50 -18.40
C PRO A 60 -25.58 0.19 -17.39
N GLU A 61 -26.84 0.55 -17.69
CA GLU A 61 -27.98 0.28 -16.79
C GLU A 61 -28.20 -1.21 -16.51
N ASN A 62 -27.75 -2.07 -17.41
CA ASN A 62 -27.84 -3.52 -17.31
C ASN A 62 -26.55 -4.19 -16.79
N ALA A 63 -25.55 -3.40 -16.36
CA ALA A 63 -24.30 -3.94 -15.84
C ALA A 63 -24.56 -4.66 -14.51
N THR A 64 -24.03 -5.87 -14.39
CA THR A 64 -24.01 -6.61 -13.13
C THR A 64 -22.86 -6.14 -12.25
N LEU A 65 -22.92 -6.48 -10.95
CA LEU A 65 -21.83 -6.20 -10.03
C LEU A 65 -20.50 -6.83 -10.48
N SER A 66 -20.57 -8.00 -11.14
CA SER A 66 -19.39 -8.70 -11.67
C SER A 66 -18.75 -7.95 -12.84
N ASP A 67 -19.54 -7.21 -13.61
CA ASP A 67 -19.07 -6.42 -14.75
C ASP A 67 -18.27 -5.20 -14.29
N LEU A 68 -18.53 -4.67 -13.09
CA LEU A 68 -17.82 -3.50 -12.54
C LEU A 68 -16.30 -3.70 -12.47
N LYS A 69 -15.83 -4.94 -12.26
CA LYS A 69 -14.39 -5.25 -12.25
C LYS A 69 -13.71 -4.94 -13.59
N PHE A 70 -14.45 -5.03 -14.68
CA PHE A 70 -13.95 -4.78 -16.04
C PHE A 70 -14.29 -3.37 -16.53
N LEU A 71 -15.29 -2.71 -15.93
CA LEU A 71 -15.73 -1.37 -16.29
C LEU A 71 -14.99 -0.26 -15.54
N LEU A 72 -14.55 -0.53 -14.30
CA LEU A 72 -13.80 0.41 -13.49
C LEU A 72 -12.30 0.31 -13.84
N ASN A 73 -11.71 1.44 -14.16
CA ASN A 73 -10.27 1.56 -14.38
C ASN A 73 -9.57 2.19 -13.16
N SER A 74 -8.24 2.15 -13.13
CA SER A 74 -7.41 2.73 -12.07
C SER A 74 -7.26 4.25 -12.17
N HIS A 75 -7.81 4.88 -13.23
CA HIS A 75 -7.53 6.24 -13.68
C HIS A 75 -6.05 6.52 -13.99
N LEU A 76 -5.22 5.49 -14.11
CA LEU A 76 -3.78 5.62 -14.34
C LEU A 76 -3.45 5.03 -15.71
N GLU A 77 -2.87 5.85 -16.57
CA GLU A 77 -2.42 5.47 -17.91
C GLU A 77 -0.89 5.43 -17.97
N GLY A 78 -0.36 4.46 -18.71
CA GLY A 78 1.08 4.22 -18.86
C GLY A 78 1.70 3.39 -17.72
N ASP A 79 3.02 3.26 -17.75
CA ASP A 79 3.80 2.46 -16.81
C ASP A 79 4.94 3.29 -16.21
N LEU A 80 5.23 3.05 -14.93
CA LEU A 80 6.39 3.67 -14.27
C LEU A 80 7.68 3.27 -15.01
N CYS A 81 8.46 4.28 -15.42
CA CYS A 81 9.82 4.08 -15.93
C CYS A 81 10.74 3.53 -14.82
N SER A 82 11.90 2.98 -15.18
CA SER A 82 12.83 2.37 -14.22
C SER A 82 13.17 3.27 -13.04
N ASN A 83 13.47 4.54 -13.31
CA ASN A 83 13.81 5.52 -12.28
C ASN A 83 12.63 5.83 -11.33
N CYS A 84 11.43 6.06 -11.86
CA CYS A 84 10.26 6.31 -11.01
C CYS A 84 9.84 5.07 -10.22
N ARG A 85 9.98 3.88 -10.82
CA ARG A 85 9.72 2.60 -10.15
C ARG A 85 10.65 2.41 -8.96
N GLU A 86 11.95 2.60 -9.13
CA GLU A 86 12.94 2.49 -8.05
C GLU A 86 12.60 3.44 -6.89
N VAL A 87 12.30 4.71 -7.18
CA VAL A 87 11.92 5.69 -6.15
C VAL A 87 10.64 5.27 -5.42
N VAL A 88 9.62 4.79 -6.13
CA VAL A 88 8.36 4.34 -5.52
C VAL A 88 8.57 3.12 -4.65
N GLU A 89 9.37 2.14 -5.09
CA GLU A 89 9.71 0.94 -4.32
C GLU A 89 10.45 1.28 -3.02
N ILE A 90 11.40 2.21 -3.07
CA ILE A 90 12.13 2.70 -1.89
C ILE A 90 11.15 3.34 -0.88
N GLU A 91 10.29 4.24 -1.34
CA GLU A 91 9.39 4.96 -0.42
C GLU A 91 8.29 4.05 0.13
N LEU A 92 7.80 3.09 -0.65
CA LEU A 92 6.88 2.05 -0.15
C LEU A 92 7.57 1.17 0.89
N GLY A 93 8.82 0.78 0.67
CA GLY A 93 9.62 0.05 1.65
C GLY A 93 9.77 0.82 2.97
N ASN A 94 10.05 2.12 2.91
CA ASN A 94 10.08 3.00 4.09
C ASN A 94 8.73 3.07 4.81
N GLN A 95 7.62 3.12 4.08
CA GLN A 95 6.29 3.10 4.69
C GLN A 95 6.02 1.77 5.40
N LEU A 96 6.39 0.63 4.79
CA LEU A 96 6.27 -0.70 5.39
C LEU A 96 7.16 -0.87 6.63
N PHE A 97 8.35 -0.26 6.65
CA PHE A 97 9.21 -0.21 7.83
C PHE A 97 8.45 0.38 9.03
N TYR A 98 7.82 1.55 8.87
CA TYR A 98 7.13 2.20 9.98
C TYR A 98 5.83 1.50 10.38
N ILE A 99 5.14 0.83 9.45
CA ILE A 99 4.01 -0.04 9.79
C ILE A 99 4.47 -1.23 10.65
N SER A 100 5.59 -1.86 10.28
CA SER A 100 6.15 -2.99 11.02
C SER A 100 6.69 -2.57 12.38
N ALA A 101 7.31 -1.39 12.46
CA ALA A 101 7.75 -0.79 13.72
C ALA A 101 6.58 -0.54 14.69
N LEU A 102 5.45 -0.07 14.15
CA LEU A 102 4.22 0.09 14.93
C LEU A 102 3.67 -1.26 15.41
N ALA A 103 3.75 -2.31 14.58
CA ALA A 103 3.36 -3.64 15.00
C ALA A 103 4.25 -4.16 16.15
N ASN A 104 5.58 -3.98 16.04
CA ASN A 104 6.54 -4.37 17.08
C ASN A 104 6.27 -3.72 18.42
N ILE A 105 6.12 -2.39 18.45
CA ILE A 105 5.88 -1.67 19.72
C ILE A 105 4.53 -2.04 20.38
N LEU A 106 3.55 -2.47 19.58
CA LEU A 106 2.25 -2.93 20.06
C LEU A 106 2.21 -4.44 20.38
N GLY A 107 3.32 -5.17 20.19
CA GLY A 107 3.38 -6.62 20.40
C GLY A 107 2.53 -7.42 19.40
N LEU A 108 2.36 -6.91 18.19
CA LEU A 108 1.54 -7.52 17.13
C LEU A 108 2.42 -8.19 16.08
N SER A 109 1.99 -9.35 15.57
CA SER A 109 2.60 -9.98 14.40
C SER A 109 2.01 -9.41 13.10
N VAL A 110 2.87 -8.89 12.22
CA VAL A 110 2.46 -8.45 10.86
C VAL A 110 1.88 -9.62 10.08
N ASN A 111 2.46 -10.82 10.20
CA ASN A 111 1.94 -12.02 9.55
C ASN A 111 0.52 -12.35 10.00
N GLU A 112 0.25 -12.35 11.32
CA GLU A 112 -1.12 -12.57 11.79
C GLU A 112 -2.10 -11.50 11.32
N ILE A 113 -1.69 -10.23 11.26
CA ILE A 113 -2.52 -9.13 10.75
C ILE A 113 -2.90 -9.41 9.30
N LEU A 114 -1.91 -9.73 8.45
CA LEU A 114 -2.14 -10.02 7.03
C LEU A 114 -3.02 -11.25 6.84
N GLU A 115 -2.82 -12.31 7.62
CA GLU A 115 -3.66 -13.51 7.55
C GLU A 115 -5.11 -13.25 7.96
N LYS A 116 -5.33 -12.47 9.03
CA LYS A 116 -6.66 -12.05 9.47
C LYS A 116 -7.34 -11.23 8.37
N GLU A 117 -6.61 -10.32 7.74
CA GLU A 117 -7.11 -9.49 6.65
C GLU A 117 -7.42 -10.31 5.39
N GLU A 118 -6.55 -11.25 5.00
CA GLU A 118 -6.79 -12.12 3.84
C GLU A 118 -8.06 -12.97 4.04
N ARG A 119 -8.27 -13.54 5.23
CA ARG A 119 -9.50 -14.25 5.56
C ARG A 119 -10.73 -13.34 5.46
N ARG A 120 -10.63 -12.10 5.96
CA ARG A 120 -11.71 -11.11 5.88
C ARG A 120 -12.05 -10.78 4.43
N LEU A 121 -11.05 -10.53 3.58
CA LEU A 121 -11.23 -10.21 2.16
C LEU A 121 -11.84 -11.39 1.38
N LYS A 122 -11.39 -12.63 1.62
CA LYS A 122 -11.99 -13.83 1.03
C LYS A 122 -13.44 -14.01 1.45
N THR A 123 -13.75 -13.71 2.71
CA THR A 123 -15.12 -13.77 3.24
C THR A 123 -16.00 -12.68 2.61
N LEU A 124 -15.51 -11.45 2.49
CA LEU A 124 -16.21 -10.37 1.79
C LEU A 124 -16.46 -10.73 0.32
N THR A 125 -15.53 -11.43 -0.35
CA THR A 125 -15.76 -11.92 -1.71
C THR A 125 -16.90 -12.95 -1.77
N VAL A 126 -17.24 -13.63 -0.67
CA VAL A 126 -18.38 -14.57 -0.59
C VAL A 126 -19.70 -13.86 -0.24
N PHE A 127 -19.65 -12.71 0.46
CA PHE A 127 -20.84 -11.98 0.92
C PHE A 127 -21.16 -10.68 0.15
N ASN A 128 -20.23 -10.11 -0.63
CA ASN A 128 -20.46 -8.94 -1.50
C ASN A 128 -21.03 -9.31 -2.89
N PHE A 129 -21.63 -10.49 -3.04
CA PHE A 129 -22.40 -10.86 -4.22
C PHE A 129 -23.90 -11.00 -3.91
N ARG A 130 -24.47 -10.02 -3.20
CA ARG A 130 -25.92 -9.80 -3.13
C ARG A 130 -26.25 -8.33 -3.27
#